data_AF-A0AAW1F791-F1
#
_entry.id   AF-A0AAW1F791-F1
#
_cell.length_a   1.000
_cell.length_b   1.000
_cell.length_c   1.000
_cell.angle_alpha   90.00
_cell.angle_beta   90.00
_cell.angle_gamma   90.00
#
_symmetry.space_group_name_H-M   'P 1'
#
loop_
_entity.id
_entity.type
_entity.pdbx_description
1 polymer ?
#
loop_
_entity_poly.entity_id
_entity_poly.type
_entity_poly.pdbx_seq_one_letter_code
_entity_poly.pdbx_strand_id
1 'polypeptide(L)' 'MQGSNHLGESDRRPLDFCPICLRKLQVAAGFKISERYESQTSGLEEATSCQSVAHFSKPTKAFQTSRLWLNRSLDILGKR' A
#
# COMPACT_ATOMS: atom_id res chain seq x y z
N MET A 1 -14.88 28.90 0.26
CA MET A 1 -14.35 27.75 -0.49
C MET A 1 -12.86 27.99 -0.71
N GLN A 2 -11.98 27.34 0.05
CA GLN A 2 -10.52 27.48 -0.06
C GLN A 2 -9.97 26.28 -0.83
N GLY A 3 -10.08 26.30 -2.15
CA GLY A 3 -9.33 25.36 -2.99
C GLY A 3 -7.87 25.79 -3.07
N SER A 4 -6.92 24.86 -3.22
CA SER A 4 -5.56 25.26 -3.60
C SER A 4 -5.60 25.88 -4.98
N ASN A 5 -5.07 27.09 -5.08
CA ASN A 5 -5.01 27.84 -6.33
C ASN A 5 -3.77 27.49 -7.18
N HIS A 6 -2.93 26.56 -6.72
CA HIS A 6 -1.71 26.17 -7.42
C HIS A 6 -1.68 24.67 -7.70
N LEU A 7 -1.58 24.29 -8.98
CA LEU A 7 -1.49 22.89 -9.42
C LEU A 7 -0.35 22.15 -8.72
N GLY A 8 0.81 22.81 -8.56
CA GLY A 8 1.96 22.24 -7.88
C GLY A 8 1.74 21.94 -6.40
N GLU A 9 0.82 22.63 -5.71
CA GLU A 9 0.45 22.27 -4.33
C GLU A 9 -0.49 21.07 -4.29
N SER A 10 -1.34 20.93 -5.31
CA SER A 10 -2.26 19.79 -5.41
C SER A 10 -1.52 18.50 -5.76
N ASP A 11 -0.52 18.54 -6.64
CA ASP A 11 0.29 17.38 -7.02
C ASP A 11 1.20 16.89 -5.89
N ARG A 12 1.59 17.78 -4.96
CA ARG A 12 2.43 17.43 -3.81
C ARG A 12 1.65 16.84 -2.64
N ARG A 13 0.32 16.95 -2.63
CA ARG A 13 -0.47 16.33 -1.57
C ARG A 13 -0.43 14.81 -1.71
N PRO A 14 -0.29 14.07 -0.59
CA PRO A 14 -0.60 12.65 -0.58
C PRO A 14 -1.98 12.43 -1.21
N LEU A 15 -2.08 11.44 -2.08
CA LEU A 15 -3.33 11.14 -2.77
C LEU A 15 -4.34 10.57 -1.76
N ASP A 16 -5.14 11.45 -1.15
CA ASP A 16 -6.25 11.09 -0.28
C ASP A 16 -7.44 10.63 -1.13
N PHE A 17 -7.37 9.40 -1.63
CA PHE A 17 -8.46 8.79 -2.36
C PHE A 17 -9.51 8.25 -1.39
N CYS A 18 -10.79 8.58 -1.64
CA CYS A 18 -11.89 7.90 -0.95
C CYS A 18 -11.97 6.42 -1.37
N PRO A 19 -12.65 5.55 -0.58
CA PRO A 19 -12.77 4.13 -0.90
C PRO A 19 -13.32 3.83 -2.30
N ILE A 20 -14.22 4.69 -2.81
CA ILE A 20 -14.79 4.56 -4.16
C ILE A 20 -13.72 4.87 -5.23
N CYS A 21 -12.93 5.92 -5.04
CA CYS A 21 -11.85 6.27 -5.96
C CYS A 21 -10.76 5.18 -5.96
N LEU A 22 -10.42 4.63 -4.79
CA LEU A 22 -9.50 3.49 -4.69
C LEU A 22 -10.02 2.27 -5.45
N ARG A 23 -11.33 1.97 -5.34
CA ARG A 23 -11.95 0.88 -6.12
C ARG A 23 -11.91 1.14 -7.62
N LYS A 24 -12.19 2.37 -8.07
CA LYS A 24 -12.08 2.74 -9.49
C LYS A 24 -10.66 2.54 -10.02
N LEU A 25 -9.66 2.98 -9.25
CA LEU A 25 -8.26 2.82 -9.59
C LEU A 25 -7.87 1.34 -9.67
N GLN A 26 -8.32 0.54 -8.69
CA GLN A 26 -8.08 -0.91 -8.69
C GLN A 26 -8.67 -1.60 -9.93
N VAL A 27 -9.89 -1.24 -10.33
CA VAL A 27 -10.52 -1.76 -11.56
C VAL A 27 -9.75 -1.31 -12.80
N ALA A 28 -9.39 -0.04 -12.89
CA ALA A 28 -8.65 0.51 -14.04
C ALA A 28 -7.25 -0.11 -14.18
N ALA A 29 -6.57 -0.38 -13.06
CA ALA A 29 -5.25 -0.99 -13.04
C ALA A 29 -5.27 -2.53 -13.17
N GLY A 30 -6.44 -3.17 -13.03
CA GLY A 30 -6.62 -4.59 -13.33
C GLY A 30 -5.96 -5.59 -12.38
N PHE A 31 -5.62 -5.20 -11.15
CA PHE A 31 -4.98 -6.11 -10.18
C PHE A 31 -5.96 -6.67 -9.14
N LYS A 32 -5.63 -7.86 -8.63
CA LYS A 32 -6.32 -8.47 -7.48
C LYS A 32 -5.72 -7.97 -6.17
N ILE A 33 -6.58 -7.50 -5.28
CA ILE A 33 -6.16 -6.92 -4.00
C ILE A 33 -5.47 -7.95 -3.11
N SER A 34 -5.95 -9.20 -3.09
CA SER A 34 -5.34 -10.29 -2.31
C SER A 34 -3.90 -10.54 -2.73
N GLU A 35 -3.65 -10.79 -4.02
CA GLU A 35 -2.32 -11.03 -4.58
C GLU A 35 -1.37 -9.85 -4.30
N ARG A 36 -1.86 -8.62 -4.41
CA ARG A 36 -1.12 -7.38 -4.11
C ARG A 36 -0.74 -7.27 -2.62
N TYR A 37 -1.60 -7.73 -1.72
CA TYR A 37 -1.34 -7.68 -0.27
C TYR A 37 -0.44 -8.84 0.19
N GLU A 38 -0.61 -10.02 -0.41
CA GLU A 38 0.26 -11.18 -0.19
C GLU A 38 1.70 -10.84 -0.62
N SER A 39 1.90 -10.27 -1.81
CA SER A 39 3.23 -9.90 -2.31
C SER A 39 3.93 -8.83 -1.46
N GLN A 40 3.17 -7.89 -0.89
CA GLN A 40 3.70 -6.86 0.00
C GLN A 40 4.07 -7.42 1.37
N THR A 41 3.38 -8.47 1.82
CA THR A 41 3.68 -9.13 3.08
C THR A 41 4.88 -10.07 2.94
N SER A 42 4.96 -10.83 1.85
CA SER A 42 6.05 -11.78 1.60
C SER A 42 7.40 -11.10 1.30
N GLY A 43 7.39 -10.01 0.52
CA GLY A 43 8.59 -9.24 0.20
C GLY A 43 9.24 -8.57 1.42
N LEU A 44 8.54 -8.49 2.55
CA LEU A 44 9.09 -7.97 3.79
C LEU A 44 9.87 -9.03 4.60
N GLU A 45 9.63 -10.31 4.34
CA GLU A 45 10.31 -11.44 4.99
C GLU A 45 11.55 -11.87 4.17
N GLU A 46 11.44 -11.88 2.84
CA GLU A 46 12.51 -12.33 1.92
C GLU A 46 13.68 -11.35 1.74
N ALA A 47 13.56 -10.10 2.20
CA ALA A 47 14.69 -9.18 2.29
C ALA A 47 15.83 -9.67 3.22
N THR A 48 15.65 -10.83 3.87
CA THR A 48 16.64 -11.46 4.75
C THR A 48 17.64 -12.36 3.99
N SER A 49 17.40 -12.79 2.74
CA SER A 49 18.24 -13.85 2.14
C SER A 49 18.97 -13.58 0.82
N CYS A 50 18.67 -12.55 0.03
CA CYS A 50 19.37 -12.33 -1.25
C CYS A 50 19.68 -10.85 -1.48
N GLN A 51 20.96 -10.48 -1.44
CA GLN A 51 21.44 -9.15 -1.78
C GLN A 51 21.42 -8.94 -3.30
N SER A 52 20.61 -8.00 -3.80
CA SER A 52 21.09 -6.85 -4.61
C SER A 52 19.90 -5.98 -5.04
N VAL A 53 20.06 -4.67 -4.81
CA VAL A 53 19.11 -3.56 -5.04
C VAL A 53 18.09 -3.34 -3.89
N ALA A 54 18.32 -2.22 -3.18
CA ALA A 54 17.56 -1.67 -2.06
C ALA A 54 17.61 -2.46 -0.74
N HIS A 55 18.68 -2.22 0.04
CA HIS A 55 18.71 -2.51 1.48
C HIS A 55 17.65 -1.66 2.20
N PHE A 56 16.40 -2.11 2.21
CA PHE A 56 15.41 -1.62 3.15
C PHE A 56 15.79 -2.16 4.53
N SER A 57 16.34 -1.29 5.38
CA SER A 57 16.60 -1.61 6.77
C SER A 57 15.31 -2.08 7.45
N LYS A 58 15.46 -2.95 8.47
CA LYS A 58 14.39 -3.52 9.32
C LYS A 58 13.16 -2.61 9.35
N PRO A 59 11.94 -3.14 9.13
CA PRO A 59 10.73 -2.31 9.17
C PRO A 59 10.74 -1.52 10.48
N THR A 60 10.90 -0.21 10.35
CA THR A 60 10.89 0.71 11.49
C THR A 60 9.56 0.51 12.23
N LYS A 61 9.51 0.71 13.55
CA LYS A 61 8.25 0.59 14.33
C LYS A 61 7.06 1.29 13.66
N ALA A 62 7.34 2.39 12.94
CA ALA A 62 6.39 3.13 12.11
C ALA A 62 5.56 2.28 11.12
N PHE A 63 6.08 1.15 10.63
CA PHE A 63 5.40 0.29 9.64
C PHE A 63 4.68 -0.92 10.26
N GLN A 64 4.83 -1.16 11.56
CA GLN A 64 4.22 -2.33 12.23
C GLN A 64 2.69 -2.29 12.19
N THR A 65 2.09 -1.10 12.40
CA THR A 65 0.64 -0.92 12.32
C THR A 65 0.09 -1.28 10.94
N SER A 66 0.79 -0.83 9.89
CA SER A 66 0.41 -1.10 8.49
C SER A 66 0.50 -2.60 8.17
N ARG A 67 1.53 -3.29 8.69
CA ARG A 67 1.65 -4.76 8.55
C ARG A 67 0.48 -5.49 9.19
N LEU A 68 0.11 -5.13 10.42
CA LEU A 68 -1.02 -5.76 11.12
C LEU A 68 -2.34 -5.53 10.38
N TRP A 69 -2.53 -4.33 9.84
CA TRP A 69 -3.70 -4.01 9.03
C TRP A 69 -3.76 -4.81 7.73
N LEU A 70 -2.63 -4.99 7.03
CA LEU A 70 -2.54 -5.84 5.84
C LEU A 70 -2.89 -7.30 6.14
N ASN A 71 -2.33 -7.86 7.21
CA ASN A 71 -2.63 -9.23 7.63
C ASN A 71 -4.12 -9.43 7.95
N ARG A 72 -4.74 -8.47 8.65
CA ARG A 72 -6.18 -8.48 8.91
C ARG A 72 -6.99 -8.39 7.62
N SER A 73 -6.54 -7.61 6.65
CA SER A 73 -7.21 -7.47 5.35
C SER A 73 -7.13 -8.78 4.56
N LEU A 74 -5.99 -9.46 4.59
CA LEU A 74 -5.81 -10.78 3.99
C LEU A 74 -6.73 -11.83 4.63
N ASP A 75 -6.87 -11.83 5.95
CA ASP A 75 -7.83 -12.71 6.66
C ASP A 75 -9.28 -12.46 6.20
N ILE A 76 -9.68 -11.19 6.02
CA ILE A 76 -11.03 -10.85 5.51
C ILE A 76 -11.20 -11.30 4.05
N LEU A 77 -10.17 -11.17 3.22
CA LEU A 77 -10.22 -11.59 1.81
C LEU A 77 -10.16 -13.11 1.64
N GLY A 78 -9.50 -13.82 2.56
CA GLY A 78 -9.38 -15.28 2.59
C GLY A 78 -10.56 -16.00 3.25
N LYS A 79 -11.38 -15.29 4.03
CA LYS A 79 -12.66 -15.78 4.56
C LYS A 79 -13.71 -15.83 3.46
N ARG A 80 -13.82 -16.98 2.83
CA ARG A 80 -15.04 -17.44 2.16
C ARG A 80 -16.01 -18.00 3.21
#